data_AF-A0A2X0M6T2-F1
#
_entry.id   AF-A0A2X0M6T2-F1
#
_cell.length_a   1.000
_cell.length_b   1.000
_cell.length_c   1.000
_cell.angle_alpha   90.00
_cell.angle_beta   90.00
_cell.angle_gamma   90.00
#
_symmetry.space_group_name_H-M   'P 1'
#
loop_
_entity.id
_entity.type
_entity.pdbx_description
1 polymer ?
#
loop_
_entity_poly.entity_id
_entity_poly.type
_entity_poly.pdbx_seq_one_letter_code
_entity_poly.pdbx_strand_id
1 'polypeptide(L)'
;MAQLLLLSPSLVLRRARPPALCHPTRTMPSSIAQLTYAQRAASHPIKVAQQLLSCIERKKSNLCVSVDVTTKSSLLRIANAAGPYCCCVKTHIDIVSDFDDDLVQQLQALAKKHDFLIWEDRKFADIGNTVKLQYSSGIYKIASWAHLTNAHPIPGDGIVSGLAQVGLPLDRGLLLLAEMSSASNLATGDYTATTVAMARRHTDFVMGFVAMHRVDEDEVSSGAVEVGTGADFIIMTPGVGLESKGDGMGQQYRTPDEVIKQSGCDVIIVGRGIYGGGEGKPDEEIVKSCQVYQQAGWKAYEERTPESRARGGPQIWTFWAQKGSRLTSFLDIFLPPVEL
;
A
#
# COMPACT_ATOMS: atom_id res chain seq x y z
N MET A 1 -38.78 -64.92 51.09
CA MET A 1 -37.46 -65.19 51.70
C MET A 1 -36.48 -65.56 50.60
N ALA A 2 -35.30 -64.92 50.61
CA ALA A 2 -34.00 -65.32 50.01
C ALA A 2 -33.95 -65.61 48.48
N GLN A 3 -33.26 -64.78 47.66
CA GLN A 3 -31.81 -64.79 47.33
C GLN A 3 -31.41 -66.02 46.46
N LEU A 4 -30.60 -66.00 45.39
CA LEU A 4 -29.57 -65.11 44.82
C LEU A 4 -29.27 -65.67 43.39
N LEU A 5 -29.33 -64.91 42.27
CA LEU A 5 -28.21 -64.39 41.43
C LEU A 5 -26.98 -65.34 41.30
N LEU A 6 -26.29 -65.57 40.16
CA LEU A 6 -26.22 -64.96 38.83
C LEU A 6 -25.40 -65.89 37.89
N LEU A 7 -25.69 -65.83 36.59
CA LEU A 7 -25.06 -66.54 35.47
C LEU A 7 -23.82 -65.81 34.89
N SER A 8 -22.98 -66.62 34.23
CA SER A 8 -21.75 -66.42 33.45
C SER A 8 -21.44 -65.08 32.76
N PRO A 9 -20.14 -64.75 32.52
CA PRO A 9 -19.74 -63.57 31.77
C PRO A 9 -19.89 -63.79 30.26
N SER A 10 -20.64 -62.92 29.59
CA SER A 10 -20.73 -62.84 28.13
C SER A 10 -19.71 -61.84 27.58
N LEU A 11 -18.95 -62.29 26.58
CA LEU A 11 -17.93 -61.56 25.84
C LEU A 11 -18.58 -60.44 25.01
N VAL A 12 -18.31 -59.16 25.33
CA VAL A 12 -18.78 -58.02 24.53
C VAL A 12 -17.73 -57.68 23.46
N LEU A 13 -18.00 -58.05 22.20
CA LEU A 13 -17.25 -57.53 21.05
C LEU A 13 -17.56 -56.04 20.87
N ARG A 14 -16.58 -55.18 21.19
CA ARG A 14 -16.63 -53.75 20.81
C ARG A 14 -16.39 -53.63 19.30
N ARG A 15 -17.41 -53.18 18.55
CA ARG A 15 -17.21 -52.70 17.17
C ARG A 15 -16.34 -51.46 17.19
N ALA A 16 -15.18 -51.52 16.55
CA ALA A 16 -14.33 -50.36 16.31
C ALA A 16 -15.08 -49.34 15.42
N ARG A 17 -15.09 -48.06 15.83
CA ARG A 17 -15.55 -46.97 14.97
C ARG A 17 -14.55 -46.82 13.82
N PRO A 18 -15.00 -46.56 12.57
CA PRO A 18 -14.09 -46.24 11.49
C PRO A 18 -13.33 -44.94 11.82
N PRO A 19 -12.08 -44.78 11.36
CA PRO A 19 -11.32 -43.56 11.56
C PRO A 19 -12.07 -42.38 10.94
N ALA A 20 -12.17 -41.28 11.68
CA ALA A 20 -12.72 -40.04 11.18
C ALA A 20 -11.93 -39.63 9.92
N LEU A 21 -12.63 -39.47 8.80
CA LEU A 21 -12.07 -38.83 7.62
C LEU A 21 -11.61 -37.43 8.05
N CYS A 22 -10.30 -37.21 8.04
CA CYS A 22 -9.70 -35.92 8.29
C CYS A 22 -10.22 -34.98 7.20
N HIS A 23 -11.16 -34.09 7.53
CA HIS A 23 -11.52 -33.00 6.63
C HIS A 23 -10.24 -32.18 6.38
N PRO A 24 -9.97 -31.77 5.13
CA PRO A 24 -8.88 -30.83 4.88
C PRO A 24 -9.14 -29.62 5.79
N THR A 25 -8.16 -29.28 6.62
CA THR A 25 -8.14 -28.06 7.40
C THR A 25 -8.45 -26.93 6.42
N ARG A 26 -9.63 -26.32 6.55
CA ARG A 26 -10.00 -25.12 5.81
C ARG A 26 -8.92 -24.09 6.14
N THR A 27 -7.98 -23.89 5.22
CA THR A 27 -7.03 -22.79 5.29
C THR A 27 -7.87 -21.54 5.35
N MET A 28 -7.81 -20.81 6.47
CA MET A 28 -8.42 -19.48 6.56
C MET A 28 -7.97 -18.68 5.34
N PRO A 29 -8.88 -17.99 4.64
CA PRO A 29 -8.49 -17.23 3.47
C PRO A 29 -7.48 -16.15 3.90
N SER A 30 -6.34 -16.14 3.23
CA SER A 30 -5.29 -15.15 3.44
C SER A 30 -5.73 -13.80 2.89
N SER A 31 -5.49 -12.73 3.66
CA SER A 31 -5.65 -11.35 3.20
C SER A 31 -5.04 -11.12 1.82
N ILE A 32 -5.68 -10.32 0.96
CA ILE A 32 -5.13 -9.89 -0.33
C ILE A 32 -3.75 -9.22 -0.15
N ALA A 33 -3.50 -8.58 1.01
CA ALA A 33 -2.22 -7.97 1.35
C ALA A 33 -1.04 -8.96 1.43
N GLN A 34 -1.32 -10.26 1.54
CA GLN A 34 -0.32 -11.33 1.56
C GLN A 34 0.05 -11.83 0.16
N LEU A 35 -0.69 -11.44 -0.89
CA LEU A 35 -0.27 -11.68 -2.26
C LEU A 35 0.88 -10.73 -2.62
N THR A 36 1.82 -11.23 -3.42
CA THR A 36 2.91 -10.38 -3.93
C THR A 36 2.38 -9.32 -4.89
N TYR A 37 3.07 -8.18 -4.98
CA TYR A 37 2.73 -7.15 -5.96
C TYR A 37 2.73 -7.69 -7.39
N ALA A 38 3.64 -8.63 -7.71
CA ALA A 38 3.64 -9.33 -9.00
C ALA A 38 2.36 -10.13 -9.27
N GLN A 39 1.86 -10.91 -8.30
CA GLN A 39 0.63 -11.69 -8.44
C GLN A 39 -0.58 -10.77 -8.63
N ARG A 40 -0.66 -9.71 -7.82
CA ARG A 40 -1.71 -8.70 -7.90
C ARG A 40 -1.67 -7.97 -9.24
N ALA A 41 -0.49 -7.54 -9.69
CA ALA A 41 -0.32 -6.88 -10.99
C ALA A 41 -0.81 -7.73 -12.17
N ALA A 42 -0.63 -9.06 -12.10
CA ALA A 42 -1.02 -9.98 -13.17
C ALA A 42 -2.54 -10.16 -13.31
N SER A 43 -3.31 -9.92 -12.24
CA SER A 43 -4.76 -10.17 -12.20
C SER A 43 -5.63 -8.93 -11.97
N HIS A 44 -5.04 -7.79 -11.58
CA HIS A 44 -5.78 -6.58 -11.25
C HIS A 44 -6.60 -6.07 -12.45
N PRO A 45 -7.89 -5.72 -12.31
CA PRO A 45 -8.73 -5.33 -13.46
C PRO A 45 -8.39 -3.95 -14.04
N ILE A 46 -7.91 -3.03 -13.19
CA ILE A 46 -7.56 -1.65 -13.59
C ILE A 46 -6.11 -1.57 -14.07
N LYS A 47 -5.91 -1.15 -15.33
CA LYS A 47 -4.59 -1.07 -15.99
C LYS A 47 -3.57 -0.19 -15.26
N VAL A 48 -3.97 0.99 -14.77
CA VAL A 48 -3.03 1.86 -14.04
C VAL A 48 -2.61 1.28 -12.69
N ALA A 49 -3.46 0.46 -12.06
CA ALA A 49 -3.11 -0.27 -10.86
C ALA A 49 -2.11 -1.40 -11.17
N GLN A 50 -2.28 -2.11 -12.29
CA GLN A 50 -1.26 -3.06 -12.79
C GLN A 50 0.09 -2.36 -13.00
N GLN A 51 0.08 -1.16 -13.59
CA GLN A 51 1.28 -0.35 -13.81
C GLN A 51 1.96 0.02 -12.48
N LEU A 52 1.19 0.48 -11.50
CA LEU A 52 1.70 0.82 -10.17
C LEU A 52 2.33 -0.40 -9.48
N LEU A 53 1.60 -1.51 -9.40
CA LEU A 53 2.07 -2.74 -8.76
C LEU A 53 3.31 -3.31 -9.45
N SER A 54 3.35 -3.27 -10.78
CA SER A 54 4.52 -3.71 -11.56
C SER A 54 5.72 -2.79 -11.34
N CYS A 55 5.51 -1.48 -11.24
CA CYS A 55 6.54 -0.50 -10.92
C CYS A 55 7.12 -0.77 -9.52
N ILE A 56 6.25 -0.97 -8.53
CA ILE A 56 6.64 -1.31 -7.15
C ILE A 56 7.52 -2.55 -7.13
N GLU A 57 7.09 -3.63 -7.80
CA GLU A 57 7.84 -4.89 -7.85
C GLU A 57 9.20 -4.72 -8.55
N ARG A 58 9.24 -4.12 -9.75
CA ARG A 58 10.49 -3.93 -10.51
C ARG A 58 11.51 -3.10 -9.74
N LYS A 59 11.05 -2.04 -9.07
CA LYS A 59 11.91 -1.10 -8.36
C LYS A 59 12.15 -1.46 -6.91
N LYS A 60 11.47 -2.50 -6.41
CA LYS A 60 11.42 -2.86 -4.99
C LYS A 60 11.15 -1.62 -4.12
N SER A 61 10.16 -0.84 -4.53
CA SER A 61 9.82 0.42 -3.88
C SER A 61 8.33 0.61 -3.81
N ASN A 62 7.80 0.58 -2.60
CA ASN A 62 6.44 1.00 -2.27
C ASN A 62 6.41 2.40 -1.64
N LEU A 63 7.34 3.26 -2.03
CA LEU A 63 7.39 4.66 -1.63
C LEU A 63 6.67 5.54 -2.65
N CYS A 64 5.74 6.36 -2.19
CA CYS A 64 5.20 7.51 -2.90
C CYS A 64 5.76 8.80 -2.27
N VAL A 65 6.34 9.69 -3.07
CA VAL A 65 6.89 10.96 -2.57
C VAL A 65 5.89 12.09 -2.80
N SER A 66 5.46 12.75 -1.73
CA SER A 66 4.61 13.94 -1.77
C SER A 66 5.48 15.18 -1.95
N VAL A 67 5.46 15.81 -3.12
CA VAL A 67 6.32 16.96 -3.43
C VAL A 67 5.52 18.25 -3.28
N ASP A 68 5.34 18.70 -2.03
CA ASP A 68 4.55 19.88 -1.71
C ASP A 68 5.47 21.12 -1.64
N VAL A 69 5.78 21.68 -2.82
CA VAL A 69 6.60 22.88 -3.02
C VAL A 69 5.89 23.84 -3.98
N THR A 70 6.22 25.12 -3.93
CA THR A 70 5.46 26.18 -4.62
C THR A 70 6.07 26.66 -5.94
N THR A 71 7.22 26.09 -6.36
CA THR A 71 7.88 26.46 -7.61
C THR A 71 8.11 25.25 -8.52
N LYS A 72 7.95 25.46 -9.82
CA LYS A 72 8.19 24.49 -10.89
C LYS A 72 9.60 23.88 -10.80
N SER A 73 10.60 24.74 -10.58
CA SER A 73 12.01 24.33 -10.49
C SER A 73 12.24 23.34 -9.35
N SER A 74 11.70 23.63 -8.15
CA SER A 74 11.81 22.75 -6.99
C SER A 74 11.07 21.43 -7.21
N LEU A 75 9.85 21.49 -7.76
CA LEU A 75 9.05 20.29 -8.03
C LEU A 75 9.80 19.33 -8.96
N LEU A 76 10.29 19.82 -10.10
CA LEU A 76 10.99 19.00 -11.09
C LEU A 76 12.32 18.46 -10.57
N ARG A 77 13.09 19.28 -9.83
CA ARG A 77 14.34 18.85 -9.21
C ARG A 77 14.12 17.71 -8.21
N ILE A 78 13.18 17.88 -7.28
CA ILE A 78 12.85 16.87 -6.27
C ILE A 78 12.31 15.61 -6.94
N ALA A 79 11.41 15.73 -7.92
CA ALA A 79 10.88 14.59 -8.67
C ALA A 79 11.99 13.82 -9.42
N ASN A 80 12.97 14.52 -10.01
CA ASN A 80 14.11 13.88 -10.67
C ASN A 80 15.04 13.16 -9.68
N ALA A 81 15.29 13.73 -8.50
CA ALA A 81 16.13 13.13 -7.46
C ALA A 81 15.44 11.91 -6.79
N ALA A 82 14.14 12.02 -6.50
CA ALA A 82 13.35 10.96 -5.89
C ALA A 82 12.97 9.83 -6.87
N GLY A 83 12.83 10.17 -8.16
CA GLY A 83 12.29 9.31 -9.21
C GLY A 83 12.83 7.88 -9.22
N PRO A 84 14.15 7.62 -9.16
CA PRO A 84 14.70 6.27 -9.17
C PRO A 84 14.23 5.37 -8.01
N TYR A 85 13.77 5.96 -6.90
CA TYR A 85 13.55 5.28 -5.63
C TYR A 85 12.08 5.23 -5.21
N CYS A 86 11.15 5.83 -5.96
CA CYS A 86 9.72 5.84 -5.66
C CYS A 86 8.90 5.16 -6.76
N CYS A 87 7.74 4.61 -6.42
CA CYS A 87 6.76 4.10 -7.39
C CYS A 87 5.81 5.20 -7.89
N CYS A 88 5.67 6.27 -7.11
CA CYS A 88 4.75 7.36 -7.40
C CYS A 88 5.30 8.70 -6.91
N VAL A 89 5.05 9.76 -7.67
CA VAL A 89 5.22 11.15 -7.25
C VAL A 89 3.83 11.76 -7.12
N LYS A 90 3.52 12.24 -5.92
CA LYS A 90 2.27 12.91 -5.60
C LYS A 90 2.46 14.42 -5.62
N THR A 91 1.59 15.12 -6.32
CA THR A 91 1.62 16.58 -6.49
C THR A 91 0.40 17.24 -5.85
N HIS A 92 0.54 18.53 -5.54
CA HIS A 92 -0.56 19.48 -5.46
C HIS A 92 -0.24 20.55 -6.50
N ILE A 93 -0.77 20.44 -7.71
CA ILE A 93 -0.37 21.34 -8.80
C ILE A 93 -0.86 22.77 -8.56
N ASP A 94 -1.93 22.92 -7.79
CA ASP A 94 -2.61 24.17 -7.49
C ASP A 94 -1.88 25.08 -6.48
N ILE A 95 -0.81 24.59 -5.85
CA ILE A 95 0.08 25.41 -5.00
C ILE A 95 1.33 25.89 -5.75
N VAL A 96 1.54 25.46 -7.01
CA VAL A 96 2.70 25.86 -7.83
C VAL A 96 2.42 27.22 -8.47
N SER A 97 3.13 28.24 -8.02
CA SER A 97 2.91 29.65 -8.39
C SER A 97 3.25 29.99 -9.84
N ASP A 98 4.17 29.25 -10.44
CA ASP A 98 4.70 29.42 -11.80
C ASP A 98 4.32 28.23 -12.71
N PHE A 99 3.10 27.69 -12.54
CA PHE A 99 2.56 26.62 -13.37
C PHE A 99 2.47 27.02 -14.85
N ASP A 100 2.91 26.12 -15.73
CA ASP A 100 2.71 26.18 -17.18
C ASP A 100 2.63 24.75 -17.78
N ASP A 101 2.28 24.66 -19.07
CA ASP A 101 2.19 23.37 -19.77
C ASP A 101 3.57 22.68 -19.90
N ASP A 102 4.68 23.43 -19.84
CA ASP A 102 6.03 22.88 -19.89
C ASP A 102 6.40 22.11 -18.60
N LEU A 103 5.92 22.55 -17.43
CA LEU A 103 6.02 21.79 -16.18
C LEU A 103 5.45 20.38 -16.36
N VAL A 104 4.25 20.28 -16.92
CA VAL A 104 3.56 19.01 -17.14
C VAL A 104 4.38 18.10 -18.06
N GLN A 105 4.89 18.65 -19.18
CA GLN A 105 5.71 17.89 -20.12
C GLN A 105 6.99 17.37 -19.47
N GLN A 106 7.70 18.21 -18.70
CA GLN A 106 8.91 17.81 -18.01
C GLN A 106 8.64 16.75 -16.92
N LEU A 107 7.54 16.90 -16.16
CA LEU A 107 7.16 15.92 -15.14
C LEU A 107 6.81 14.57 -15.76
N GLN A 108 6.08 14.54 -16.88
CA GLN A 108 5.80 13.32 -17.63
C GLN A 108 7.08 12.69 -18.20
N ALA A 109 8.03 13.49 -18.67
CA ALA A 109 9.33 13.00 -19.12
C ALA A 109 10.12 12.34 -17.98
N LEU A 110 10.09 12.93 -16.77
CA LEU A 110 10.70 12.34 -15.58
C LEU A 110 10.01 11.03 -15.16
N ALA A 111 8.68 11.00 -15.17
CA ALA A 111 7.90 9.79 -14.87
C ALA A 111 8.27 8.63 -15.79
N LYS A 112 8.41 8.91 -17.09
CA LYS A 112 8.88 7.92 -18.08
C LYS A 112 10.35 7.54 -17.86
N LYS A 113 11.23 8.51 -17.63
CA LYS A 113 12.68 8.30 -17.45
C LYS A 113 12.97 7.39 -16.25
N HIS A 114 12.26 7.61 -15.15
CA HIS A 114 12.54 6.98 -13.87
C HIS A 114 11.54 5.88 -13.49
N ASP A 115 10.58 5.55 -14.37
CA ASP A 115 9.52 4.56 -14.13
C ASP A 115 8.78 4.83 -12.81
N PHE A 116 8.03 5.93 -12.74
CA PHE A 116 7.09 6.20 -11.64
C PHE A 116 5.76 6.73 -12.17
N LEU A 117 4.68 6.58 -11.39
CA LEU A 117 3.38 7.17 -11.70
C LEU A 117 3.24 8.56 -11.11
N ILE A 118 2.40 9.38 -11.73
CA ILE A 118 2.06 10.72 -11.26
C ILE A 118 0.67 10.68 -10.65
N TRP A 119 0.54 11.13 -9.41
CA TRP A 119 -0.73 11.27 -8.71
C TRP A 119 -0.97 12.74 -8.35
N GLU A 120 -2.04 13.32 -8.90
CA GLU A 120 -2.50 14.65 -8.46
C GLU A 120 -3.47 14.51 -7.28
N ASP A 121 -3.06 15.00 -6.11
CA ASP A 121 -3.75 14.89 -4.82
C ASP A 121 -4.84 15.97 -4.65
N ARG A 122 -5.69 16.10 -5.67
CA ARG A 122 -6.67 17.19 -5.78
C ARG A 122 -7.78 17.11 -4.75
N LYS A 123 -8.08 15.92 -4.22
CA LYS A 123 -9.19 15.63 -3.28
C LYS A 123 -10.51 16.22 -3.76
N PHE A 124 -10.97 15.79 -4.94
CA PHE A 124 -12.27 16.22 -5.47
C PHE A 124 -13.39 15.98 -4.44
N ALA A 125 -14.29 16.95 -4.25
CA ALA A 125 -15.33 16.90 -3.22
C ALA A 125 -16.60 17.68 -3.63
N ASP A 126 -16.94 17.64 -4.91
CA ASP A 126 -18.09 18.32 -5.49
C ASP A 126 -18.98 17.33 -6.26
N ILE A 127 -20.14 17.78 -6.74
CA ILE A 127 -21.06 16.96 -7.54
C ILE A 127 -20.46 16.56 -8.88
N GLY A 128 -20.95 15.45 -9.44
CA GLY A 128 -20.38 14.79 -10.63
C GLY A 128 -20.09 15.69 -11.82
N ASN A 129 -21.02 16.58 -12.19
CA ASN A 129 -20.80 17.46 -13.35
C ASN A 129 -19.67 18.48 -13.10
N THR A 130 -19.57 19.00 -11.89
CA THR A 130 -18.54 19.98 -11.53
C THR A 130 -17.16 19.32 -11.53
N VAL A 131 -17.00 18.17 -10.86
CA VAL A 131 -15.72 17.47 -10.81
C VAL A 131 -15.26 16.99 -12.19
N LYS A 132 -16.19 16.62 -13.08
CA LYS A 132 -15.89 16.29 -14.48
C LYS A 132 -15.16 17.45 -15.18
N LEU A 133 -15.65 18.67 -15.02
CA LEU A 133 -15.04 19.86 -15.60
C LEU A 133 -13.73 20.24 -14.90
N GLN A 134 -13.67 20.16 -13.56
CA GLN A 134 -12.45 20.42 -12.80
C GLN A 134 -11.32 19.44 -13.15
N TYR A 135 -11.65 18.18 -13.46
CA TYR A 135 -10.68 17.15 -13.80
C TYR A 135 -10.21 17.21 -15.26
N SER A 136 -11.11 17.51 -16.20
CA SER A 136 -10.81 17.52 -17.65
C SER A 136 -10.28 18.86 -18.18
N SER A 137 -10.69 19.98 -17.57
CA SER A 137 -10.60 21.31 -18.16
C SER A 137 -9.84 22.29 -17.26
N GLY A 138 -10.09 23.59 -17.43
CA GLY A 138 -9.42 24.65 -16.68
C GLY A 138 -7.95 24.77 -17.05
N ILE A 139 -7.20 25.43 -16.16
CA ILE A 139 -5.76 25.66 -16.35
C ILE A 139 -5.00 24.32 -16.26
N TYR A 140 -5.34 23.47 -15.28
CA TYR A 140 -4.53 22.29 -14.95
C TYR A 140 -4.79 21.06 -15.81
N LYS A 141 -5.99 20.91 -16.39
CA LYS A 141 -6.39 19.75 -17.23
C LYS A 141 -5.90 18.41 -16.66
N ILE A 142 -6.14 18.19 -15.36
CA ILE A 142 -5.45 17.18 -14.53
C ILE A 142 -5.45 15.79 -15.19
N ALA A 143 -6.59 15.37 -15.76
CA ALA A 143 -6.73 14.05 -16.39
C ALA A 143 -5.78 13.80 -17.57
N SER A 144 -5.30 14.87 -18.22
CA SER A 144 -4.39 14.76 -19.37
C SER A 144 -2.99 14.25 -19.00
N TRP A 145 -2.57 14.38 -17.73
CA TRP A 145 -1.21 14.03 -17.32
C TRP A 145 -1.10 13.22 -16.03
N ALA A 146 -2.02 13.37 -15.07
CA ALA A 146 -2.00 12.60 -13.84
C ALA A 146 -2.50 11.18 -14.12
N HIS A 147 -1.71 10.16 -13.75
CA HIS A 147 -2.10 8.76 -13.86
C HIS A 147 -3.22 8.44 -12.87
N LEU A 148 -3.11 9.02 -11.67
CA LEU A 148 -4.03 8.83 -10.55
C LEU A 148 -4.56 10.17 -10.04
N THR A 149 -5.76 10.16 -9.49
CA THR A 149 -6.28 11.24 -8.64
C THR A 149 -7.09 10.66 -7.49
N ASN A 150 -7.65 11.52 -6.64
CA ASN A 150 -8.45 11.10 -5.49
C ASN A 150 -9.68 11.96 -5.25
N ALA A 151 -10.66 11.37 -4.56
CA ALA A 151 -11.94 12.01 -4.28
C ALA A 151 -12.46 11.66 -2.89
N HIS A 152 -13.09 12.64 -2.25
CA HIS A 152 -13.91 12.40 -1.06
C HIS A 152 -15.24 11.77 -1.46
N PRO A 153 -15.74 10.77 -0.71
CA PRO A 153 -17.04 10.14 -0.93
C PRO A 153 -18.23 11.02 -0.53
N ILE A 154 -18.00 12.18 0.12
CA ILE A 154 -19.04 13.05 0.70
C ILE A 154 -20.19 13.35 -0.28
N PRO A 155 -19.94 13.66 -1.58
CA PRO A 155 -21.02 13.96 -2.52
C PRO A 155 -21.80 12.74 -3.04
N GLY A 156 -21.44 11.51 -2.64
CA GLY A 156 -22.05 10.27 -3.12
C GLY A 156 -21.52 9.80 -4.49
N ASP A 157 -22.05 8.69 -5.00
CA ASP A 157 -21.58 7.99 -6.23
C ASP A 157 -21.48 8.88 -7.49
N GLY A 158 -22.20 10.00 -7.52
CA GLY A 158 -22.15 10.96 -8.63
C GLY A 158 -20.74 11.53 -8.87
N ILE A 159 -19.92 11.69 -7.82
CA ILE A 159 -18.54 12.16 -7.96
C ILE A 159 -17.67 11.17 -8.74
N VAL A 160 -17.79 9.87 -8.43
CA VAL A 160 -17.06 8.80 -9.10
C VAL A 160 -17.50 8.71 -10.56
N SER A 161 -18.82 8.75 -10.79
CA SER A 161 -19.40 8.72 -12.14
C SER A 161 -18.94 9.89 -13.01
N GLY A 162 -18.85 11.10 -12.42
CA GLY A 162 -18.38 12.30 -13.11
C GLY A 162 -16.89 12.24 -13.49
N LEU A 163 -16.04 11.78 -12.58
CA LEU A 163 -14.62 11.59 -12.82
C LEU A 163 -14.35 10.46 -13.82
N ALA A 164 -15.09 9.36 -13.73
CA ALA A 164 -14.96 8.18 -14.60
C ALA A 164 -15.20 8.51 -16.07
N GLN A 165 -16.15 9.42 -16.38
CA GLN A 165 -16.41 9.89 -17.76
C GLN A 165 -15.18 10.48 -18.45
N VAL A 166 -14.21 10.98 -17.68
CA VAL A 166 -12.95 11.55 -18.19
C VAL A 166 -11.80 10.58 -18.01
N GLY A 167 -11.73 9.93 -16.84
CA GLY A 167 -10.62 9.09 -16.45
C GLY A 167 -10.54 7.75 -17.17
N LEU A 168 -11.68 7.06 -17.37
CA LEU A 168 -11.71 5.74 -18.00
C LEU A 168 -11.17 5.75 -19.45
N PRO A 169 -11.58 6.69 -20.34
CA PRO A 169 -11.02 6.77 -21.69
C PRO A 169 -9.51 7.03 -21.75
N LEU A 170 -8.91 7.49 -20.65
CA LEU A 170 -7.50 7.88 -20.52
C LEU A 170 -6.70 6.89 -19.67
N ASP A 171 -7.26 5.71 -19.35
CA ASP A 171 -6.66 4.70 -18.47
C ASP A 171 -6.23 5.28 -17.10
N ARG A 172 -7.05 6.15 -16.50
CA ARG A 172 -6.78 6.75 -15.17
C ARG A 172 -7.38 5.95 -14.04
N GLY A 173 -6.83 6.15 -12.84
CA GLY A 173 -7.28 5.50 -11.62
C GLY A 173 -7.74 6.49 -10.57
N LEU A 174 -8.74 6.09 -9.78
CA LEU A 174 -9.25 6.87 -8.67
C LEU A 174 -8.96 6.18 -7.33
N LEU A 175 -8.48 6.95 -6.37
CA LEU A 175 -8.43 6.58 -4.95
C LEU A 175 -9.54 7.30 -4.19
N LEU A 176 -10.30 6.58 -3.36
CA LEU A 176 -11.25 7.21 -2.44
C LEU A 176 -10.58 7.50 -1.09
N LEU A 177 -10.87 8.66 -0.50
CA LEU A 177 -10.40 9.00 0.84
C LEU A 177 -11.30 8.32 1.88
N ALA A 178 -10.87 7.16 2.38
CA ALA A 178 -11.61 6.37 3.35
C ALA A 178 -11.21 6.70 4.80
N GLU A 179 -9.95 7.08 5.02
CA GLU A 179 -9.45 7.60 6.30
C GLU A 179 -8.43 8.73 6.06
N MET A 180 -8.15 9.52 7.09
CA MET A 180 -7.17 10.61 7.02
C MET A 180 -6.18 10.55 8.19
N SER A 181 -4.96 11.04 7.98
CA SER A 181 -3.90 11.08 9.00
C SER A 181 -3.94 12.29 9.93
N SER A 182 -4.84 13.24 9.68
CA SER A 182 -4.98 14.46 10.48
C SER A 182 -5.76 14.18 11.77
N ALA A 183 -5.35 14.82 12.86
CA ALA A 183 -6.08 14.77 14.13
C ALA A 183 -7.54 15.25 13.96
N SER A 184 -8.46 14.60 14.69
CA SER A 184 -9.89 14.96 14.73
C SER A 184 -10.61 14.96 13.37
N ASN A 185 -10.16 14.14 12.42
CA ASN A 185 -10.87 13.97 11.15
C ASN A 185 -12.21 13.21 11.33
N LEU A 186 -13.12 13.40 10.39
CA LEU A 186 -14.46 12.78 10.39
C LEU A 186 -14.53 11.50 9.53
N ALA A 187 -13.42 11.09 8.92
CA ALA A 187 -13.35 9.92 8.05
C ALA A 187 -13.11 8.65 8.88
N THR A 188 -14.11 8.28 9.68
CA THR A 188 -14.07 7.14 10.61
C THR A 188 -15.38 6.34 10.57
N GLY A 189 -15.34 5.10 11.06
CA GLY A 189 -16.55 4.27 11.27
C GLY A 189 -17.43 4.14 10.02
N ASP A 190 -18.69 4.55 10.14
CA ASP A 190 -19.69 4.48 9.06
C ASP A 190 -19.29 5.24 7.80
N TYR A 191 -18.53 6.33 7.94
CA TYR A 191 -17.98 7.05 6.78
C TYR A 191 -17.06 6.14 5.97
N THR A 192 -16.12 5.48 6.65
CA THR A 192 -15.16 4.55 6.05
C THR A 192 -15.88 3.36 5.44
N ALA A 193 -16.83 2.75 6.15
CA ALA A 193 -17.64 1.64 5.65
C ALA A 193 -18.44 2.01 4.39
N THR A 194 -19.05 3.20 4.37
CA THR A 194 -19.77 3.71 3.20
C THR A 194 -18.83 3.95 2.01
N THR A 195 -17.60 4.41 2.28
CA THR A 195 -16.56 4.62 1.28
C THR A 195 -16.13 3.30 0.64
N VAL A 196 -15.90 2.26 1.44
CA VAL A 196 -15.55 0.91 0.97
C VAL A 196 -16.69 0.33 0.13
N ALA A 197 -17.93 0.46 0.59
CA ALA A 197 -19.10 0.04 -0.18
C ALA A 197 -19.23 0.78 -1.52
N MET A 198 -18.90 2.08 -1.55
CA MET A 198 -18.86 2.88 -2.78
C MET A 198 -17.81 2.36 -3.74
N ALA A 199 -16.56 2.17 -3.31
CA ALA A 199 -15.50 1.64 -4.17
C ALA A 199 -15.88 0.30 -4.83
N ARG A 200 -16.55 -0.59 -4.09
CA ARG A 200 -17.00 -1.89 -4.62
C ARG A 200 -18.07 -1.81 -5.70
N ARG A 201 -18.81 -0.70 -5.79
CA ARG A 201 -19.76 -0.45 -6.88
C ARG A 201 -19.10 0.08 -8.15
N HIS A 202 -17.84 0.53 -8.06
CA HIS A 202 -17.09 1.21 -9.13
C HIS A 202 -15.70 0.60 -9.33
N THR A 203 -15.58 -0.73 -9.32
CA THR A 203 -14.30 -1.47 -9.41
C THR A 203 -13.64 -1.43 -10.78
N ASP A 204 -14.28 -0.81 -11.76
CA ASP A 204 -13.74 -0.50 -13.08
C ASP A 204 -12.88 0.77 -13.09
N PHE A 205 -13.07 1.67 -12.13
CA PHE A 205 -12.36 2.96 -12.05
C PHE A 205 -11.70 3.24 -10.69
N VAL A 206 -12.35 2.85 -9.59
CA VAL A 206 -11.80 2.99 -8.23
C VAL A 206 -10.83 1.85 -7.97
N MET A 207 -9.54 2.18 -7.90
CA MET A 207 -8.48 1.20 -7.70
C MET A 207 -8.06 1.02 -6.24
N GLY A 208 -8.56 1.85 -5.33
CA GLY A 208 -8.23 1.71 -3.93
C GLY A 208 -8.50 2.96 -3.11
N PHE A 209 -7.73 3.11 -2.05
CA PHE A 209 -8.02 4.08 -1.00
C PHE A 209 -6.79 4.84 -0.55
N VAL A 210 -7.04 6.09 -0.14
CA VAL A 210 -6.23 6.74 0.88
C VAL A 210 -6.81 6.33 2.23
N ALA A 211 -6.05 5.54 2.99
CA ALA A 211 -6.48 5.01 4.29
C ALA A 211 -5.29 4.74 5.21
N MET A 212 -5.55 4.44 6.48
CA MET A 212 -4.56 4.15 7.51
C MET A 212 -4.40 2.64 7.77
N HIS A 213 -5.31 1.80 7.25
CA HIS A 213 -5.22 0.33 7.30
C HIS A 213 -5.96 -0.33 6.14
N ARG A 214 -5.94 -1.68 6.07
CA ARG A 214 -6.75 -2.50 5.14
C ARG A 214 -8.25 -2.43 5.42
N VAL A 215 -8.83 -1.26 5.17
CA VAL A 215 -10.26 -0.96 5.34
C VAL A 215 -11.19 -1.87 4.53
N ASP A 216 -10.70 -2.45 3.43
CA ASP A 216 -11.46 -3.34 2.56
C ASP A 216 -11.68 -4.75 3.15
N GLU A 217 -10.91 -5.12 4.16
CA GLU A 217 -10.94 -6.41 4.87
C GLU A 217 -11.14 -6.26 6.39
N ASP A 218 -11.26 -5.03 6.90
CA ASP A 218 -11.52 -4.73 8.30
C ASP A 218 -12.94 -5.14 8.73
N GLU A 219 -13.11 -5.66 9.94
CA GLU A 219 -14.39 -6.23 10.41
C GLU A 219 -15.53 -5.20 10.37
N VAL A 220 -15.22 -3.93 10.67
CA VAL A 220 -16.23 -2.87 10.78
C VAL A 220 -16.56 -2.30 9.40
N SER A 221 -15.54 -2.08 8.56
CA SER A 221 -15.70 -1.34 7.30
C SER A 221 -15.84 -2.24 6.05
N SER A 222 -15.50 -3.52 6.13
CA SER A 222 -15.58 -4.46 5.00
C SER A 222 -17.00 -4.91 4.67
N GLY A 223 -18.04 -4.55 5.44
CA GLY A 223 -19.42 -4.92 5.15
C GLY A 223 -19.65 -6.44 5.02
N ALA A 224 -19.01 -7.23 5.88
CA ALA A 224 -19.09 -8.69 5.95
C ALA A 224 -18.56 -9.46 4.71
N VAL A 225 -17.70 -8.83 3.89
CA VAL A 225 -16.96 -9.54 2.85
C VAL A 225 -15.86 -10.37 3.51
N GLU A 226 -15.77 -11.66 3.15
CA GLU A 226 -14.74 -12.55 3.68
C GLU A 226 -13.35 -12.06 3.25
N VAL A 227 -12.42 -12.00 4.21
CA VAL A 227 -11.02 -11.61 3.99
C VAL A 227 -10.43 -12.39 2.81
N GLY A 228 -9.68 -11.74 1.92
CA GLY A 228 -9.09 -12.41 0.76
C GLY A 228 -10.02 -12.63 -0.43
N THR A 229 -11.33 -12.37 -0.32
CA THR A 229 -12.32 -12.69 -1.38
C THR A 229 -12.88 -11.46 -2.10
N GLY A 230 -12.59 -10.25 -1.60
CA GLY A 230 -13.04 -8.99 -2.18
C GLY A 230 -12.29 -8.59 -3.46
N ALA A 231 -12.67 -7.43 -4.02
CA ALA A 231 -11.87 -6.79 -5.07
C ALA A 231 -10.50 -6.39 -4.51
N ASP A 232 -9.45 -6.50 -5.33
CA ASP A 232 -8.11 -6.04 -4.95
C ASP A 232 -8.06 -4.51 -4.98
N PHE A 233 -8.02 -3.90 -3.79
CA PHE A 233 -7.85 -2.47 -3.61
C PHE A 233 -6.44 -2.15 -3.14
N ILE A 234 -5.83 -1.12 -3.73
CA ILE A 234 -4.53 -0.60 -3.32
C ILE A 234 -4.71 0.41 -2.19
N ILE A 235 -4.01 0.20 -1.07
CA ILE A 235 -4.03 1.16 0.06
C ILE A 235 -2.79 2.03 0.07
N MET A 236 -2.96 3.34 -0.12
CA MET A 236 -1.88 4.33 -0.04
C MET A 236 -2.03 5.18 1.22
N THR A 237 -1.02 5.21 2.08
CA THR A 237 -1.13 5.76 3.44
C THR A 237 -0.24 6.97 3.65
N PRO A 238 -0.79 8.16 3.93
CA PRO A 238 -0.04 9.35 4.31
C PRO A 238 0.29 9.35 5.80
N GLY A 239 1.02 10.38 6.22
CA GLY A 239 1.46 10.47 7.61
C GLY A 239 2.48 9.41 7.97
N VAL A 240 3.48 9.23 7.11
CA VAL A 240 4.57 8.27 7.36
C VAL A 240 5.87 9.00 7.69
N GLY A 241 6.50 8.57 8.79
CA GLY A 241 7.79 9.07 9.29
C GLY A 241 8.68 7.91 9.73
N LEU A 242 10.00 8.08 9.72
CA LEU A 242 10.91 7.06 10.28
C LEU A 242 10.80 6.95 11.81
N GLU A 243 10.29 8.00 12.45
CA GLU A 243 9.98 8.05 13.87
C GLU A 243 8.51 8.45 14.05
N SER A 244 7.84 7.88 15.05
CA SER A 244 6.46 8.21 15.43
C SER A 244 6.43 9.53 16.21
N LYS A 245 6.60 10.66 15.50
CA LYS A 245 6.48 12.03 16.04
C LYS A 245 5.39 12.81 15.27
N GLY A 246 4.97 13.98 15.73
CA GLY A 246 4.01 14.84 15.03
C GLY A 246 4.66 16.12 14.48
N ASP A 247 3.96 16.86 13.62
CA ASP A 247 4.48 18.11 13.02
C ASP A 247 4.01 19.41 13.69
N GLY A 248 3.23 19.32 14.76
CA GLY A 248 2.66 20.47 15.46
C GLY A 248 1.46 21.14 14.76
N MET A 249 1.08 20.72 13.55
CA MET A 249 -0.08 21.18 12.77
C MET A 249 -1.12 20.08 12.56
N GLY A 250 -1.19 19.12 13.49
CA GLY A 250 -2.18 18.05 13.48
C GLY A 250 -1.80 16.80 12.67
N GLN A 251 -0.61 16.75 12.05
CA GLN A 251 -0.11 15.53 11.41
C GLN A 251 0.42 14.55 12.47
N GLN A 252 -0.01 13.29 12.37
CA GLN A 252 0.54 12.17 13.13
C GLN A 252 1.38 11.30 12.20
N TYR A 253 2.61 10.94 12.62
CA TYR A 253 3.45 10.01 11.85
C TYR A 253 3.39 8.60 12.40
N ARG A 254 3.29 7.63 11.49
CA ARG A 254 3.46 6.20 11.71
C ARG A 254 4.68 5.70 10.94
N THR A 255 5.30 4.64 11.43
CA THR A 255 6.47 4.05 10.77
C THR A 255 6.09 3.20 9.55
N PRO A 256 7.01 2.98 8.59
CA PRO A 256 6.78 2.06 7.48
C PRO A 256 6.40 0.63 7.92
N ASP A 257 6.95 0.13 9.04
CA ASP A 257 6.58 -1.17 9.60
C ASP A 257 5.12 -1.20 10.07
N GLU A 258 4.70 -0.20 10.86
CA GLU A 258 3.32 -0.08 11.32
C GLU A 258 2.33 0.01 10.14
N VAL A 259 2.66 0.78 9.11
CA VAL A 259 1.77 1.00 7.97
C VAL A 259 1.71 -0.20 7.03
N ILE A 260 2.86 -0.66 6.55
CA ILE A 260 2.90 -1.72 5.54
C ILE A 260 2.63 -3.08 6.19
N LYS A 261 3.36 -3.44 7.24
CA LYS A 261 3.30 -4.79 7.79
C LYS A 261 2.12 -4.98 8.74
N GLN A 262 1.97 -4.10 9.73
CA GLN A 262 0.97 -4.28 10.79
C GLN A 262 -0.44 -3.91 10.31
N SER A 263 -0.57 -2.82 9.55
CA SER A 263 -1.86 -2.35 9.01
C SER A 263 -2.18 -2.86 7.61
N GLY A 264 -1.27 -3.62 6.99
CA GLY A 264 -1.47 -4.27 5.71
C GLY A 264 -1.48 -3.32 4.50
N CYS A 265 -1.14 -2.04 4.64
CA CYS A 265 -1.19 -1.07 3.55
C CYS A 265 -0.14 -1.34 2.46
N ASP A 266 -0.32 -0.81 1.25
CA ASP A 266 0.55 -1.13 0.12
C ASP A 266 1.64 -0.09 -0.10
N VAL A 267 1.30 1.20 -0.06
CA VAL A 267 2.22 2.29 -0.40
C VAL A 267 2.31 3.31 0.73
N ILE A 268 3.52 3.65 1.15
CA ILE A 268 3.74 4.77 2.08
C ILE A 268 3.84 6.09 1.32
N ILE A 269 3.19 7.14 1.82
CA ILE A 269 3.26 8.49 1.26
C ILE A 269 4.05 9.39 2.20
N VAL A 270 5.20 9.87 1.72
CA VAL A 270 6.15 10.65 2.52
C VAL A 270 6.42 11.99 1.85
N GLY A 271 6.18 13.08 2.58
CA GLY A 271 6.49 14.45 2.12
C GLY A 271 7.78 14.96 2.73
N ARG A 272 7.66 15.83 3.74
CA ARG A 272 8.80 16.52 4.41
C ARG A 272 9.91 15.60 4.92
N GLY A 273 9.62 14.33 5.22
CA GLY A 273 10.64 13.33 5.55
C GLY A 273 11.67 13.08 4.44
N ILE A 274 11.32 13.39 3.18
CA ILE A 274 12.21 13.26 2.02
C ILE A 274 13.00 14.55 1.80
N TYR A 275 12.30 15.65 1.50
CA TYR A 275 12.92 16.89 1.01
C TYR A 275 13.01 17.99 2.07
N GLY A 276 12.52 17.77 3.29
CA GLY A 276 12.42 18.84 4.29
C GLY A 276 11.26 19.79 3.99
N GLY A 277 11.52 21.09 3.90
CA GLY A 277 10.51 22.10 3.56
C GLY A 277 11.09 23.19 2.67
N GLY A 278 10.27 24.18 2.31
CA GLY A 278 10.68 25.26 1.40
C GLY A 278 11.01 24.72 0.00
N GLU A 279 12.16 25.13 -0.57
CA GLU A 279 12.63 24.68 -1.88
C GLU A 279 13.22 23.25 -1.89
N GLY A 280 13.32 22.63 -0.71
CA GLY A 280 13.83 21.27 -0.51
C GLY A 280 15.33 21.20 -0.27
N LYS A 281 15.77 20.12 0.37
CA LYS A 281 17.17 19.80 0.67
C LYS A 281 18.02 19.60 -0.61
N PRO A 282 19.36 19.57 -0.50
CA PRO A 282 20.23 19.16 -1.59
C PRO A 282 19.86 17.78 -2.15
N ASP A 283 20.09 17.56 -3.44
CA ASP A 283 19.69 16.33 -4.15
C ASP A 283 20.24 15.06 -3.48
N GLU A 284 21.48 15.09 -3.01
CA GLU A 284 22.13 13.95 -2.33
C GLU A 284 21.40 13.56 -1.03
N GLU A 285 20.89 14.53 -0.28
CA GLU A 285 20.10 14.27 0.93
C GLU A 285 18.71 13.74 0.60
N ILE A 286 18.07 14.27 -0.45
CA ILE A 286 16.78 13.75 -0.95
C ILE A 286 16.94 12.28 -1.34
N VAL A 287 17.97 11.96 -2.13
CA VAL A 287 18.30 10.60 -2.55
C VAL A 287 18.51 9.69 -1.35
N LYS A 288 19.31 10.12 -0.36
CA LYS A 288 19.56 9.35 0.86
C LYS A 288 18.26 9.08 1.63
N SER A 289 17.41 10.09 1.82
CA SER A 289 16.11 9.91 2.48
C SER A 289 15.23 8.92 1.71
N CYS A 290 15.12 9.06 0.38
CA CYS A 290 14.36 8.15 -0.46
C CYS A 290 14.83 6.70 -0.32
N GLN A 291 16.14 6.44 -0.34
CA GLN A 291 16.70 5.11 -0.16
C GLN A 291 16.33 4.49 1.20
N VAL A 292 16.37 5.29 2.28
CA VAL A 292 16.00 4.81 3.62
C VAL A 292 14.52 4.42 3.67
N TYR A 293 13.61 5.27 3.16
CA TYR A 293 12.19 4.95 3.14
C TYR A 293 11.85 3.80 2.20
N GLN A 294 12.49 3.71 1.03
CA GLN A 294 12.36 2.58 0.12
C GLN A 294 12.74 1.26 0.81
N GLN A 295 13.91 1.21 1.46
CA GLN A 295 14.38 0.02 2.16
C GLN A 295 13.44 -0.35 3.31
N ALA A 296 12.99 0.62 4.11
CA ALA A 296 12.08 0.37 5.23
C ALA A 296 10.71 -0.15 4.76
N GLY A 297 10.12 0.47 3.73
CA GLY A 297 8.84 0.06 3.16
C GLY A 297 8.92 -1.32 2.49
N TRP A 298 10.00 -1.59 1.75
CA TRP A 298 10.20 -2.90 1.10
C TRP A 298 10.44 -4.01 2.10
N LYS A 299 11.28 -3.78 3.11
CA LYS A 299 11.52 -4.73 4.20
C LYS A 299 10.22 -5.08 4.94
N ALA A 300 9.39 -4.09 5.25
CA ALA A 300 8.09 -4.32 5.90
C ALA A 300 7.16 -5.17 5.02
N TYR A 301 7.17 -4.96 3.70
CA TYR A 301 6.43 -5.79 2.74
C TYR A 301 6.95 -7.23 2.68
N GLU A 302 8.27 -7.44 2.64
CA GLU A 302 8.88 -8.78 2.64
C GLU A 302 8.58 -9.53 3.95
N GLU A 303 8.52 -8.80 5.06
CA GLU A 303 8.14 -9.38 6.34
C GLU A 303 6.66 -9.75 6.43
N ARG A 304 5.78 -9.02 5.73
CA ARG A 304 4.34 -9.32 5.66
C ARG A 304 4.05 -10.51 4.74
N THR A 305 4.80 -10.65 3.65
CA THR A 305 4.46 -11.55 2.53
C THR A 305 5.24 -12.86 2.62
N PRO A 306 4.62 -14.00 3.02
CA PRO A 306 5.35 -15.24 3.28
C PRO A 306 6.10 -15.79 2.07
N GLU A 307 5.56 -15.63 0.86
CA GLU A 307 6.17 -16.11 -0.39
C GLU A 307 7.37 -15.28 -0.84
N SER A 308 7.46 -14.01 -0.45
CA SER A 308 8.62 -13.17 -0.76
C SER A 308 9.87 -13.70 -0.04
N ARG A 309 9.71 -14.20 1.20
CA ARG A 309 10.77 -14.84 1.98
C ARG A 309 11.28 -16.12 1.35
N ALA A 310 10.43 -16.86 0.64
CA ALA A 310 10.81 -18.09 -0.06
C ALA A 310 11.63 -17.83 -1.34
N ARG A 311 11.56 -16.61 -1.91
CA ARG A 311 12.31 -16.20 -3.12
C ARG A 311 13.65 -15.50 -2.82
N GLY A 312 14.01 -15.27 -1.55
CA GLY A 312 15.24 -14.59 -1.14
C GLY A 312 16.37 -15.55 -0.72
N GLY A 313 17.54 -15.41 -1.34
CA GLY A 313 18.80 -16.10 -1.02
C GLY A 313 19.40 -15.78 0.37
N PRO A 314 20.62 -16.25 0.68
CA PRO A 314 21.07 -16.56 2.04
C PRO A 314 20.86 -15.40 3.02
N GLN A 315 20.11 -15.68 4.08
CA GLN A 315 19.84 -14.75 5.16
C GLN A 315 21.15 -14.30 5.81
N ILE A 316 21.56 -13.06 5.56
CA ILE A 316 22.63 -12.41 6.33
C ILE A 316 22.01 -11.99 7.66
N TRP A 317 22.11 -12.86 8.66
CA TRP A 317 21.78 -12.53 10.04
C TRP A 317 22.77 -11.47 10.54
N THR A 318 22.33 -10.21 10.58
CA THR A 318 23.11 -9.15 11.23
C THR A 318 22.91 -9.27 12.74
N PHE A 319 23.78 -10.00 13.42
CA PHE A 319 23.84 -9.97 14.89
C PHE A 319 24.41 -8.62 15.34
N TRP A 320 23.62 -7.85 16.08
CA TRP A 320 24.12 -6.75 16.87
C TRP A 320 24.97 -7.32 18.01
N ALA A 321 26.30 -7.24 17.86
CA ALA A 321 27.24 -7.57 18.93
C ALA A 321 27.13 -6.51 20.04
N GLN A 322 26.47 -6.86 21.13
CA GLN A 322 26.64 -6.18 22.41
C GLN A 322 28.09 -6.41 22.87
N LYS A 323 28.74 -5.32 23.30
CA LYS A 323 30.15 -5.25 23.70
C LYS A 323 30.61 -6.45 24.54
N GLY A 324 31.66 -7.10 24.05
CA GLY A 324 32.68 -7.74 24.89
C GLY A 324 32.65 -9.27 24.96
N SER A 325 33.11 -9.98 23.92
CA SER A 325 33.88 -11.23 24.05
C SER A 325 34.46 -11.66 22.69
N ARG A 326 35.56 -12.42 22.74
CA ARG A 326 36.56 -12.65 21.68
C ARG A 326 36.06 -13.33 20.40
N LEU A 327 36.70 -12.97 19.28
CA LEU A 327 36.60 -13.57 17.95
C LEU A 327 37.07 -15.03 17.93
N THR A 328 36.26 -15.91 17.34
CA THR A 328 36.71 -17.13 16.65
C THR A 328 36.02 -17.21 15.28
N SER A 329 36.81 -17.42 14.24
CA SER A 329 36.39 -17.41 12.83
C SER A 329 35.69 -18.71 12.42
N PHE A 330 34.58 -18.58 11.70
CA PHE A 330 33.82 -19.67 11.08
C PHE A 330 34.48 -20.12 9.76
N LEU A 331 35.37 -21.11 9.82
CA LEU A 331 35.92 -21.74 8.61
C LEU A 331 36.07 -23.27 8.68
N ASP A 332 35.38 -23.95 9.59
CA ASP A 332 35.50 -25.43 9.77
C ASP A 332 34.15 -26.16 9.83
N ILE A 333 33.23 -25.89 8.91
CA ILE A 333 32.07 -26.77 8.73
C ILE A 333 31.78 -26.84 7.23
N PHE A 334 32.41 -27.78 6.51
CA PHE A 334 31.90 -28.50 5.34
C PHE A 334 33.06 -29.22 4.61
N LEU A 335 33.62 -30.27 5.22
CA LEU A 335 34.26 -31.36 4.47
C LEU A 335 33.97 -32.69 5.19
N PRO A 336 33.45 -33.72 4.50
CA PRO A 336 33.30 -35.05 5.09
C PRO A 336 34.66 -35.74 5.22
N PRO A 337 34.84 -36.65 6.19
CA PRO A 337 36.11 -37.34 6.41
C PRO A 337 36.38 -38.35 5.28
N VAL A 338 37.60 -38.32 4.76
CA VAL A 338 38.18 -39.39 3.94
C VAL A 338 39.01 -40.26 4.89
N GLU A 339 38.62 -41.53 5.05
CA GLU A 339 39.43 -42.53 5.75
C GLU A 339 40.64 -42.94 4.89
N LEU A 340 41.79 -43.11 5.55
CA LEU A 340 42.96 -43.86 5.06
C LEU A 340 43.03 -45.20 5.75
#